data_AF-A0A6I3XLP9-F1
#
_entry.id   AF-A0A6I3XLP9-F1
#
_cell.length_a   1.000
_cell.length_b   1.000
_cell.length_c   1.000
_cell.angle_alpha   90.00
_cell.angle_beta   90.00
_cell.angle_gamma   90.00
#
_symmetry.space_group_name_H-M   'P 1'
#
loop_
_entity.id
_entity.type
_entity.pdbx_description
1 polymer ?
#
loop_
_entity_poly.entity_id
_entity_poly.type
_entity_poly.pdbx_seq_one_letter_code
_entity_poly.pdbx_strand_id
1 'polypeptide(L)'
;MHALENDYVASWLTLRRMIGWAGLLMPLAVRGGGLLIEGIRTTDSLSAYYYTSMRDIFVSTTVLTGALLACYRTAHVRDNIVATLAGLAAIGAALFPMDPTYAAELLARYPELGTRAHYSNHGILGFHLVFAITFAALSFYLVFFRFGAAPPAGRQALRRNVVYKICGGVMLLSFAAIAILGLAMEGQSVFWPETCAVIAFAVAWLVNGQAVLKDAPHARANVQ
;
A
#
# COMPACT_ATOMS: atom_id res chain seq x y z
N MET A 1 18.71 5.43 -30.52
CA MET A 1 17.34 5.01 -30.13
C MET A 1 17.34 3.91 -29.07
N HIS A 2 18.03 2.78 -29.25
CA HIS A 2 18.00 1.65 -28.30
C HIS A 2 18.48 1.95 -26.86
N ALA A 3 19.46 2.85 -26.66
CA ALA A 3 19.91 3.21 -25.31
C ALA A 3 18.82 3.95 -24.52
N LEU A 4 18.17 4.94 -25.15
CA LEU A 4 17.07 5.71 -24.53
C LEU A 4 15.89 4.79 -24.17
N GLU A 5 15.52 3.86 -25.06
CA GLU A 5 14.43 2.91 -24.82
C GLU A 5 14.72 2.00 -23.60
N ASN A 6 15.96 1.52 -23.48
CA ASN A 6 16.38 0.73 -22.31
C ASN A 6 16.33 1.54 -21.01
N ASP A 7 16.74 2.81 -21.05
CA ASP A 7 16.70 3.70 -19.89
C ASP A 7 15.26 3.99 -19.44
N TYR A 8 14.34 4.20 -20.39
CA TYR A 8 12.91 4.35 -20.09
C TYR A 8 12.32 3.10 -19.44
N VAL A 9 12.63 1.91 -19.96
CA VAL A 9 12.16 0.64 -19.39
C VAL A 9 12.73 0.43 -17.98
N ALA A 10 14.01 0.73 -17.77
CA ALA A 10 14.66 0.60 -16.46
C ALA A 10 14.05 1.55 -15.41
N SER A 11 13.83 2.82 -15.78
CA SER A 11 13.15 3.82 -14.93
C SER A 11 11.73 3.37 -14.57
N TRP A 12 11.01 2.85 -15.55
CA TRP A 12 9.65 2.36 -15.39
C TRP A 12 9.52 1.15 -14.45
N LEU A 13 10.41 0.16 -14.60
CA LEU A 13 10.47 -0.97 -13.68
C LEU A 13 10.89 -0.51 -12.27
N THR A 14 11.82 0.44 -12.18
CA THR A 14 12.28 0.99 -10.90
C THR A 14 11.15 1.68 -10.13
N LEU A 15 10.32 2.49 -10.80
CA LEU A 15 9.14 3.12 -10.19
C LEU A 15 8.20 2.08 -9.55
N ARG A 16 7.91 0.99 -10.27
CA ARG A 16 7.07 -0.12 -9.75
C ARG A 16 7.69 -0.81 -8.54
N ARG A 17 9.01 -1.00 -8.57
CA ARG A 17 9.77 -1.60 -7.45
C ARG A 17 9.75 -0.70 -6.23
N MET A 18 9.88 0.61 -6.41
CA MET A 18 9.81 1.57 -5.30
C MET A 18 8.44 1.54 -4.61
N ILE A 19 7.34 1.49 -5.38
CA ILE A 19 5.98 1.30 -4.83
C ILE A 19 5.91 0.03 -3.99
N GLY A 20 6.41 -1.08 -4.56
CA GLY A 20 6.42 -2.37 -3.89
C GLY A 20 7.25 -2.38 -2.60
N TRP A 21 8.48 -1.86 -2.61
CA TRP A 21 9.33 -1.81 -1.42
C TRP A 21 8.79 -0.87 -0.35
N ALA A 22 8.25 0.29 -0.73
CA ALA A 22 7.63 1.22 0.21
C ALA A 22 6.46 0.56 0.94
N GLY A 23 5.56 -0.11 0.20
CA GLY A 23 4.43 -0.84 0.79
C GLY A 23 4.86 -2.02 1.65
N LEU A 24 5.91 -2.76 1.26
CA LEU A 24 6.37 -3.93 2.02
C LEU A 24 7.06 -3.56 3.33
N LEU A 25 7.91 -2.53 3.30
CA LEU A 25 8.72 -2.13 4.44
C LEU A 25 7.95 -1.28 5.44
N MET A 26 6.95 -0.50 5.01
CA MET A 26 6.22 0.41 5.90
C MET A 26 5.59 -0.31 7.10
N PRO A 27 4.80 -1.40 6.97
CA PRO A 27 4.20 -2.08 8.11
C PRO A 27 5.23 -2.63 9.10
N LEU A 28 6.36 -3.11 8.58
CA LEU A 28 7.46 -3.64 9.39
C LEU A 28 8.18 -2.52 10.15
N ALA A 29 8.40 -1.38 9.47
CA ALA A 29 9.07 -0.23 10.05
C ALA A 29 8.23 0.41 11.16
N VAL A 30 6.93 0.68 10.93
CA VAL A 30 6.05 1.29 11.94
C VAL A 30 5.89 0.39 13.16
N ARG A 31 5.68 -0.92 12.96
CA ARG A 31 5.55 -1.87 14.07
C ARG A 31 6.86 -2.06 14.83
N GLY A 32 7.96 -2.28 14.12
CA GLY A 32 9.28 -2.47 14.72
C GLY A 32 9.73 -1.24 15.48
N GLY A 33 9.59 -0.06 14.89
CA GLY A 33 9.94 1.20 15.54
C GLY A 33 9.06 1.52 16.74
N GLY A 34 7.74 1.33 16.65
CA GLY A 34 6.82 1.53 17.78
C GLY A 34 7.16 0.62 18.97
N LEU A 35 7.54 -0.62 18.70
CA LEU A 35 8.00 -1.56 19.73
C LEU A 35 9.34 -1.14 20.34
N LEU A 36 10.31 -0.74 19.52
CA LEU A 36 11.68 -0.45 19.99
C LEU A 36 11.82 0.91 20.67
N ILE A 37 11.11 1.94 20.18
CA ILE A 37 11.23 3.33 20.65
C ILE A 37 10.25 3.59 21.80
N GLU A 38 9.01 3.10 21.67
CA GLU A 38 7.93 3.41 22.60
C GLU A 38 7.43 2.19 23.37
N GLY A 39 7.92 0.97 23.10
CA GLY A 39 7.43 -0.24 23.77
C GLY A 39 5.99 -0.63 23.38
N ILE A 40 5.46 -0.07 22.29
CA ILE A 40 4.10 -0.34 21.80
C ILE A 40 4.12 -1.69 21.09
N ARG A 41 3.35 -2.68 21.57
CA ARG A 41 3.33 -4.02 20.95
C ARG A 41 2.65 -4.01 19.59
N THR A 42 1.52 -3.29 19.49
CA THR A 42 0.76 -3.08 18.27
C THR A 42 -0.27 -1.96 18.50
N THR A 43 -0.72 -1.35 17.42
CA THR A 43 -1.89 -0.48 17.39
C THR A 43 -3.09 -1.22 16.79
N ASP A 44 -4.28 -0.60 16.82
CA ASP A 44 -5.51 -1.20 16.28
C ASP A 44 -5.58 -1.20 14.74
N SER A 45 -4.87 -0.29 14.08
CA SER A 45 -4.74 -0.21 12.62
C SER A 45 -3.33 0.27 12.24
N LEU A 46 -2.92 0.11 10.98
CA LEU A 46 -1.69 0.72 10.47
C LEU A 46 -1.76 2.25 10.54
N SER A 47 -2.92 2.83 10.26
CA SER A 47 -3.13 4.28 10.35
C SER A 47 -3.06 4.80 11.79
N ALA A 48 -3.30 3.97 12.81
CA ALA A 48 -3.20 4.40 14.22
C ALA A 48 -1.76 4.72 14.65
N TYR A 49 -0.74 4.26 13.91
CA TYR A 49 0.63 4.74 14.10
C TYR A 49 0.79 6.24 13.85
N TYR A 50 -0.19 6.89 13.20
CA TYR A 50 -0.29 8.35 13.12
C TYR A 50 -0.24 9.00 14.51
N TYR A 51 -0.71 8.36 15.57
CA TYR A 51 -0.70 8.91 16.93
C TYR A 51 0.50 8.46 17.78
N THR A 52 1.55 7.95 17.15
CA THR A 52 2.79 7.48 17.79
C THR A 52 4.00 8.26 17.25
N SER A 53 5.20 7.99 17.78
CA SER A 53 6.46 8.49 17.20
C SER A 53 6.71 8.01 15.76
N MET A 54 5.99 6.97 15.31
CA MET A 54 6.10 6.40 13.97
C MET A 54 5.26 7.10 12.91
N ARG A 55 4.56 8.19 13.27
CA ARG A 55 3.75 9.01 12.35
C ARG A 55 4.53 9.35 11.08
N ASP A 56 5.74 9.87 11.23
CA ASP A 56 6.49 10.40 10.09
C ASP A 56 6.85 9.29 9.10
N ILE A 57 7.13 8.07 9.58
CA ILE A 57 7.35 6.91 8.70
C ILE A 57 6.06 6.54 7.99
N PHE A 58 4.94 6.40 8.72
CA PHE A 58 3.65 6.10 8.12
C PHE A 58 3.25 7.14 7.05
N VAL A 59 3.29 8.43 7.38
CA VAL A 59 2.89 9.52 6.50
C VAL A 59 3.83 9.61 5.29
N SER A 60 5.15 9.67 5.51
CA SER A 60 6.11 9.84 4.42
C SER A 60 6.09 8.69 3.42
N THR A 61 6.02 7.44 3.89
CA THR A 61 5.97 6.26 3.00
C THR A 61 4.65 6.17 2.24
N THR A 62 3.54 6.53 2.87
CA THR A 62 2.21 6.54 2.21
C THR A 62 2.12 7.67 1.18
N VAL A 63 2.62 8.87 1.49
CA VAL A 63 2.74 9.98 0.53
C VAL A 63 3.65 9.61 -0.63
N LEU A 64 4.83 9.02 -0.36
CA LEU A 64 5.75 8.56 -1.40
C LEU A 64 5.08 7.53 -2.31
N THR A 65 4.40 6.54 -1.73
CA THR A 65 3.64 5.53 -2.49
C THR A 65 2.58 6.19 -3.37
N GLY A 66 1.86 7.17 -2.82
CA GLY A 66 0.85 7.92 -3.55
C GLY A 66 1.42 8.74 -4.72
N ALA A 67 2.54 9.44 -4.50
CA ALA A 67 3.23 10.18 -5.55
C ALA A 67 3.73 9.26 -6.68
N LEU A 68 4.35 8.13 -6.33
CA LEU A 68 4.81 7.14 -7.30
C LEU A 68 3.66 6.54 -8.12
N LEU A 69 2.52 6.27 -7.49
CA LEU A 69 1.30 5.83 -8.18
C LEU A 69 0.75 6.92 -9.12
N ALA A 70 0.77 8.18 -8.71
CA ALA A 70 0.34 9.29 -9.56
C ALA A 70 1.22 9.48 -10.80
N CYS A 71 2.50 9.12 -10.71
CA CYS A 71 3.45 9.08 -11.82
C CYS A 71 3.34 7.82 -12.70
N TYR A 72 2.55 6.82 -12.29
CA TYR A 72 2.38 5.58 -13.06
C TYR A 72 1.60 5.84 -14.36
N ARG A 73 2.22 5.59 -15.51
CA ARG A 73 1.67 5.64 -16.87
C ARG A 73 1.76 4.31 -17.64
N THR A 74 0.66 3.91 -18.24
CA THR A 74 0.50 2.74 -19.10
C THR A 74 -0.06 3.15 -20.46
N ALA A 75 -0.10 2.22 -21.41
CA ALA A 75 -0.75 2.40 -22.71
C ALA A 75 -2.27 2.64 -22.61
N HIS A 76 -2.90 2.30 -21.48
CA HIS A 76 -4.35 2.43 -21.29
C HIS A 76 -4.67 3.65 -20.41
N VAL A 77 -5.35 4.65 -20.97
CA VAL A 77 -5.71 5.90 -20.26
C VAL A 77 -6.49 5.64 -18.97
N ARG A 78 -7.41 4.67 -18.99
CA ARG A 78 -8.19 4.28 -17.80
C ARG A 78 -7.29 3.86 -16.64
N ASP A 79 -6.24 3.10 -16.91
CA ASP A 79 -5.33 2.64 -15.85
C ASP A 79 -4.53 3.78 -15.27
N ASN A 80 -4.22 4.79 -16.09
CA ASN A 80 -3.51 6.00 -15.66
C ASN A 80 -4.39 6.85 -14.75
N ILE A 81 -5.68 6.99 -15.10
CA ILE A 81 -6.67 7.68 -14.26
C ILE A 81 -6.82 6.93 -12.93
N VAL A 82 -7.02 5.61 -12.96
CA VAL A 82 -7.18 4.81 -11.74
C VAL A 82 -5.94 4.88 -10.85
N ALA A 83 -4.73 4.75 -11.41
CA ALA A 83 -3.50 4.85 -10.63
C ALA A 83 -3.29 6.26 -10.05
N THR A 84 -3.65 7.31 -10.81
CA THR A 84 -3.58 8.69 -10.33
C THR A 84 -4.55 8.93 -9.18
N LEU A 85 -5.80 8.50 -9.32
CA LEU A 85 -6.81 8.62 -8.25
C LEU A 85 -6.43 7.79 -7.01
N ALA A 86 -5.88 6.58 -7.20
CA ALA A 86 -5.34 5.78 -6.09
C ALA A 86 -4.18 6.51 -5.39
N GLY A 87 -3.29 7.13 -6.16
CA GLY A 87 -2.17 7.89 -5.63
C GLY A 87 -2.60 9.11 -4.82
N LEU A 88 -3.54 9.89 -5.35
CA LEU A 88 -4.13 11.04 -4.63
C LEU A 88 -4.88 10.59 -3.38
N ALA A 89 -5.58 9.45 -3.43
CA ALA A 89 -6.24 8.87 -2.27
C ALA A 89 -5.23 8.42 -1.20
N ALA A 90 -4.10 7.81 -1.58
CA ALA A 90 -3.04 7.48 -0.62
C ALA A 90 -2.47 8.73 0.07
N ILE A 91 -2.21 9.80 -0.71
CA ILE A 91 -1.76 11.09 -0.16
C ILE A 91 -2.81 11.66 0.80
N GLY A 92 -4.09 11.62 0.43
CA GLY A 92 -5.19 12.03 1.30
C GLY A 92 -5.23 11.22 2.60
N ALA A 93 -5.15 9.88 2.52
CA ALA A 93 -5.14 9.02 3.70
C ALA A 93 -3.94 9.31 4.63
N ALA A 94 -2.81 9.72 4.07
CA ALA A 94 -1.62 10.07 4.85
C ALA A 94 -1.72 11.45 5.52
N LEU A 95 -2.30 12.44 4.83
CA LEU A 95 -2.32 13.83 5.31
C LEU A 95 -3.51 14.13 6.22
N PHE A 96 -4.63 13.46 6.03
CA PHE A 96 -5.80 13.62 6.88
C PHE A 96 -5.75 12.61 8.04
N PRO A 97 -5.74 13.07 9.31
CA PRO A 97 -5.69 12.18 10.46
C PRO A 97 -6.96 11.33 10.54
N MET A 98 -6.79 10.06 10.94
CA MET A 98 -7.90 9.17 11.26
C MET A 98 -8.54 9.55 12.60
N ASP A 99 -9.71 8.99 12.91
CA ASP A 99 -10.29 9.15 14.24
C ASP A 99 -9.31 8.67 15.32
N PRO A 100 -9.09 9.45 16.41
CA PRO A 100 -8.06 9.12 17.37
C PRO A 100 -8.29 7.77 18.04
N THR A 101 -7.36 6.86 17.81
CA THR A 101 -7.25 5.57 18.48
C THR A 101 -5.81 5.43 18.95
N TYR A 102 -5.63 5.11 20.22
CA TYR A 102 -4.32 5.15 20.88
C TYR A 102 -3.94 3.75 21.37
N ALA A 103 -2.65 3.41 21.24
CA ALA A 103 -2.12 2.19 21.83
C ALA A 103 -2.33 2.18 23.36
N ALA A 104 -2.65 1.02 23.92
CA ALA A 104 -2.89 0.86 25.35
C ALA A 104 -1.69 1.31 26.19
N GLU A 105 -0.47 1.07 25.71
CA GLU A 105 0.76 1.48 26.37
C GLU A 105 0.93 3.02 26.42
N LEU A 106 0.44 3.73 25.41
CA LEU A 106 0.45 5.20 25.41
C LEU A 106 -0.61 5.76 26.35
N LEU A 107 -1.81 5.19 26.36
CA LEU A 107 -2.87 5.58 27.30
C LEU A 107 -2.45 5.34 28.76
N ALA A 108 -1.71 4.26 29.03
CA ALA A 108 -1.18 4.00 30.37
C ALA A 108 -0.14 5.04 30.83
N ARG A 109 0.67 5.59 29.92
CA ARG A 109 1.65 6.65 30.22
C ARG A 109 1.03 8.04 30.28
N TYR A 110 0.05 8.29 29.42
CA TYR A 110 -0.60 9.57 29.24
C TYR A 110 -2.13 9.38 29.24
N PRO A 111 -2.74 9.24 30.44
CA PRO A 111 -4.16 8.88 30.58
C PRO A 111 -5.12 9.92 29.98
N GLU A 112 -4.66 11.15 29.79
CA GLU A 112 -5.47 12.23 29.24
C GLU A 112 -5.48 12.28 27.71
N LEU A 113 -4.70 11.45 27.00
CA LEU A 113 -4.72 11.40 25.53
C LEU A 113 -6.13 11.11 25.00
N GLY A 114 -6.58 11.90 24.01
CA GLY A 114 -7.91 11.76 23.42
C GLY A 114 -9.06 12.27 24.28
N THR A 115 -8.81 12.73 25.51
CA THR A 115 -9.81 13.44 26.31
C THR A 115 -9.94 14.89 25.87
N ARG A 116 -10.99 15.60 26.33
CA ARG A 116 -11.15 17.05 26.05
C ARG A 116 -10.00 17.90 26.55
N ALA A 117 -9.20 17.41 27.51
CA ALA A 117 -8.03 18.11 28.05
C ALA A 117 -6.84 18.09 27.09
N HIS A 118 -6.69 17.05 26.27
CA HIS A 118 -5.67 16.94 25.23
C HIS A 118 -6.31 17.00 23.85
N TYR A 119 -6.26 18.19 23.24
CA TYR A 119 -6.69 18.36 21.86
C TYR A 119 -5.89 17.43 20.95
N SER A 120 -6.60 16.47 20.38
CA SER A 120 -6.10 15.63 19.31
C SER A 120 -6.78 16.12 18.04
N ASN A 121 -6.05 16.34 16.96
CA ASN A 121 -6.68 16.62 15.67
C ASN A 121 -7.52 15.41 15.27
N HIS A 122 -8.80 15.40 15.61
CA HIS A 122 -9.77 14.51 14.99
C HIS A 122 -9.88 15.01 13.55
N GLY A 123 -9.65 14.15 12.56
CA GLY A 123 -9.80 14.56 11.17
C GLY A 123 -11.15 15.25 10.97
N ILE A 124 -11.20 16.28 10.14
CA ILE A 124 -12.48 16.82 9.70
C ILE A 124 -13.24 15.63 9.08
N LEU A 125 -14.39 15.27 9.64
CA LEU A 125 -15.45 14.53 8.97
C LEU A 125 -15.03 13.22 8.24
N GLY A 126 -14.27 12.32 8.88
CA GLY A 126 -14.05 10.97 8.34
C GLY A 126 -13.31 10.89 6.97
N PHE A 127 -12.68 11.99 6.52
CA PHE A 127 -11.99 12.02 5.22
C PHE A 127 -10.90 10.96 5.08
N HIS A 128 -10.18 10.67 6.17
CA HIS A 128 -9.18 9.59 6.19
C HIS A 128 -9.77 8.27 5.69
N LEU A 129 -10.94 7.88 6.22
CA LEU A 129 -11.58 6.61 5.87
C LEU A 129 -12.01 6.60 4.39
N VAL A 130 -12.56 7.70 3.89
CA VAL A 130 -12.93 7.84 2.47
C VAL A 130 -11.71 7.66 1.57
N PHE A 131 -10.60 8.32 1.90
CA PHE A 131 -9.34 8.19 1.17
C PHE A 131 -8.74 6.78 1.27
N ALA A 132 -8.76 6.15 2.45
CA ALA A 132 -8.26 4.79 2.65
C ALA A 132 -9.07 3.77 1.85
N ILE A 133 -10.41 3.85 1.88
CA ILE A 133 -11.30 2.99 1.08
C ILE A 133 -11.08 3.22 -0.41
N THR A 134 -10.95 4.48 -0.85
CA THR A 134 -10.70 4.81 -2.27
C THR A 134 -9.36 4.23 -2.73
N PHE A 135 -8.31 4.39 -1.94
CA PHE A 135 -7.00 3.81 -2.20
C PHE A 135 -7.06 2.28 -2.27
N ALA A 136 -7.71 1.64 -1.29
CA ALA A 136 -7.85 0.19 -1.21
C ALA A 136 -8.60 -0.38 -2.42
N ALA A 137 -9.76 0.20 -2.78
CA ALA A 137 -10.59 -0.24 -3.88
C ALA A 137 -9.88 -0.10 -5.24
N LEU A 138 -9.26 1.06 -5.51
CA LEU A 138 -8.57 1.30 -6.78
C LEU A 138 -7.28 0.48 -6.89
N SER A 139 -6.56 0.29 -5.79
CA SER A 139 -5.38 -0.59 -5.75
C SER A 139 -5.75 -2.05 -6.00
N PHE A 140 -6.83 -2.54 -5.38
CA PHE A 140 -7.36 -3.87 -5.68
C PHE A 140 -7.79 -4.00 -7.13
N TYR A 141 -8.46 -2.98 -7.69
CA TYR A 141 -8.84 -2.99 -9.09
C TYR A 141 -7.62 -3.15 -10.01
N LEU A 142 -6.55 -2.39 -9.78
CA LEU A 142 -5.32 -2.49 -10.55
C LEU A 142 -4.70 -3.88 -10.43
N VAL A 143 -4.53 -4.38 -9.21
CA VAL A 143 -3.87 -5.67 -8.95
C VAL A 143 -4.69 -6.83 -9.52
N PHE A 144 -6.00 -6.86 -9.28
CA PHE A 144 -6.81 -8.02 -9.63
C PHE A 144 -7.26 -8.01 -11.10
N PHE A 145 -7.62 -6.86 -11.67
CA PHE A 145 -8.19 -6.78 -13.02
C PHE A 145 -7.23 -6.27 -14.09
N ARG A 146 -6.23 -5.47 -13.73
CA ARG A 146 -5.35 -4.83 -14.73
C ARG A 146 -3.99 -5.50 -14.84
N PHE A 147 -3.41 -5.95 -13.74
CA PHE A 147 -2.14 -6.65 -13.80
C PHE A 147 -2.34 -8.01 -14.48
N GLY A 148 -1.54 -8.26 -15.54
CA GLY A 148 -1.64 -9.50 -16.30
C GLY A 148 -2.84 -9.61 -17.24
N ALA A 149 -3.54 -8.51 -17.52
CA ALA A 149 -4.71 -8.50 -18.41
C ALA A 149 -4.36 -8.74 -19.90
N ALA A 150 -3.12 -8.50 -20.30
CA ALA A 150 -2.64 -8.83 -21.64
C ALA A 150 -2.42 -10.36 -21.77
N PRO A 151 -2.61 -10.95 -22.96
CA PRO A 151 -2.29 -12.34 -23.21
C PRO A 151 -0.85 -12.67 -22.75
N PRO A 152 -0.66 -13.72 -21.94
CA PRO A 152 0.64 -14.01 -21.35
C PRO A 152 1.62 -14.48 -22.42
N ALA A 153 2.72 -13.74 -22.59
CA ALA A 153 3.82 -14.09 -23.48
C ALA A 153 4.76 -15.14 -22.85
N GLY A 154 4.23 -16.33 -22.56
CA GLY A 154 5.01 -17.48 -22.07
C GLY A 154 4.87 -17.80 -20.57
N ARG A 155 5.62 -18.82 -20.12
CA ARG A 155 5.50 -19.40 -18.77
C ARG A 155 5.73 -18.40 -17.64
N GLN A 156 6.68 -17.47 -17.80
CA GLN A 156 6.96 -16.49 -16.76
C GLN A 156 5.80 -15.50 -16.59
N ALA A 157 5.20 -15.04 -17.69
CA ALA A 157 4.02 -14.17 -17.65
C ALA A 157 2.83 -14.88 -16.98
N LEU A 158 2.62 -16.17 -17.25
CA LEU A 158 1.60 -16.99 -16.57
C LEU A 158 1.84 -17.03 -15.05
N ARG A 159 3.08 -17.26 -14.60
CA ARG A 159 3.42 -17.27 -13.17
C ARG A 159 3.13 -15.93 -12.50
N ARG A 160 3.45 -14.80 -13.15
CA ARG A 160 3.12 -13.46 -12.64
C ARG A 160 1.61 -13.27 -12.50
N ASN A 161 0.84 -13.69 -13.50
CA ASN A 161 -0.63 -13.60 -13.47
C ASN A 161 -1.22 -14.37 -12.29
N VAL A 162 -0.71 -15.56 -11.98
CA VAL A 162 -1.11 -16.34 -10.80
C VAL A 162 -0.84 -15.55 -9.52
N VAL A 163 0.37 -14.96 -9.39
CA VAL A 163 0.71 -14.14 -8.22
C VAL A 163 -0.25 -12.96 -8.05
N TYR A 164 -0.58 -12.24 -9.14
CA TYR A 164 -1.54 -11.12 -9.07
C TYR A 164 -2.92 -11.55 -8.57
N LYS A 165 -3.40 -12.72 -9.00
CA LYS A 165 -4.69 -13.26 -8.54
C LYS A 165 -4.66 -13.69 -7.08
N ILE A 166 -3.56 -14.30 -6.62
CA ILE A 166 -3.37 -14.62 -5.20
C ILE A 166 -3.35 -13.33 -4.36
N CYS A 167 -2.53 -12.34 -4.76
CA CYS A 167 -2.45 -11.06 -4.07
C CYS A 167 -3.81 -10.36 -4.00
N GLY A 168 -4.54 -10.27 -5.11
CA GLY A 168 -5.87 -9.66 -5.09
C GLY A 168 -6.89 -10.46 -4.26
N GLY A 169 -6.80 -11.79 -4.25
CA GLY A 169 -7.59 -12.64 -3.34
C GLY A 169 -7.30 -12.34 -1.86
N VAL A 170 -6.03 -12.22 -1.48
CA VAL A 170 -5.62 -11.85 -0.11
C VAL A 170 -6.11 -10.44 0.25
N MET A 171 -6.01 -9.47 -0.67
CA MET A 171 -6.55 -8.13 -0.46
C MET A 171 -8.07 -8.18 -0.22
N LEU A 172 -8.82 -8.91 -1.05
CA LEU A 172 -10.27 -9.02 -0.93
C LEU A 172 -10.69 -9.66 0.41
N LEU A 173 -10.04 -10.76 0.81
CA LEU A 173 -10.28 -11.41 2.09
C LEU A 173 -9.94 -10.49 3.27
N SER A 174 -8.85 -9.73 3.15
CA SER A 174 -8.45 -8.75 4.17
C SER A 174 -9.48 -7.63 4.29
N PHE A 175 -10.01 -7.11 3.18
CA PHE A 175 -11.06 -6.09 3.21
C PHE A 175 -12.37 -6.61 3.79
N ALA A 176 -12.74 -7.86 3.46
CA ALA A 176 -13.88 -8.51 4.10
C ALA A 176 -13.68 -8.67 5.61
N ALA A 177 -12.48 -9.07 6.04
CA ALA A 177 -12.15 -9.15 7.47
C ALA A 177 -12.21 -7.77 8.15
N ILE A 178 -11.67 -6.71 7.53
CA ILE A 178 -11.77 -5.33 8.04
C ILE A 178 -13.23 -4.91 8.18
N ALA A 179 -14.06 -5.18 7.18
CA ALA A 179 -15.48 -4.83 7.22
C ALA A 179 -16.22 -5.60 8.33
N ILE A 180 -15.96 -6.90 8.48
CA ILE A 180 -16.57 -7.72 9.54
C ILE A 180 -16.13 -7.24 10.92
N LEU A 181 -14.82 -7.05 11.13
CA LEU A 181 -14.29 -6.59 12.42
C LEU A 181 -14.80 -5.18 12.75
N GLY A 182 -14.75 -4.25 11.79
CA GLY A 182 -15.17 -2.87 12.01
C GLY A 182 -16.67 -2.66 12.16
N LEU A 183 -17.52 -3.48 11.52
CA LEU A 183 -18.98 -3.31 11.56
C LEU A 183 -19.69 -4.25 12.53
N ALA A 184 -19.12 -5.43 12.82
CA ALA A 184 -19.77 -6.45 13.64
C ALA A 184 -19.04 -6.75 14.96
N MET A 185 -17.80 -6.28 15.13
CA MET A 185 -16.99 -6.56 16.32
C MET A 185 -16.27 -5.30 16.82
N GLU A 186 -17.03 -4.36 17.37
CA GLU A 186 -16.49 -3.11 17.92
C GLU A 186 -15.29 -3.36 18.87
N GLY A 187 -14.24 -2.55 18.70
CA GLY A 187 -13.01 -2.64 19.50
C GLY A 187 -12.01 -3.72 19.07
N GLN A 188 -12.26 -4.46 17.98
CA GLN A 188 -11.26 -5.38 17.42
C GLN A 188 -10.23 -4.67 16.55
N SER A 189 -8.96 -5.06 16.71
CA SER A 189 -7.86 -4.58 15.88
C SER A 189 -8.00 -5.08 14.43
N VAL A 190 -7.91 -4.14 13.48
CA VAL A 190 -7.85 -4.39 12.03
C VAL A 190 -6.41 -4.35 11.49
N PHE A 191 -5.41 -4.17 12.37
CA PHE A 191 -3.99 -4.04 12.01
C PHE A 191 -3.49 -5.18 11.11
N TRP A 192 -3.80 -6.42 11.46
CA TRP A 192 -3.31 -7.59 10.71
C TRP A 192 -3.97 -7.73 9.34
N PRO A 193 -5.31 -7.65 9.20
CA PRO A 193 -5.96 -7.55 7.90
C PRO A 193 -5.39 -6.43 7.02
N GLU A 194 -5.21 -5.21 7.56
CA GLU A 194 -4.62 -4.11 6.80
C GLU A 194 -3.19 -4.41 6.35
N THR A 195 -2.36 -4.95 7.26
CA THR A 195 -0.99 -5.36 6.96
C THR A 195 -0.94 -6.42 5.85
N CYS A 196 -1.82 -7.43 5.91
CA CYS A 196 -1.93 -8.45 4.86
C CYS A 196 -2.32 -7.85 3.50
N ALA A 197 -3.29 -6.93 3.47
CA ALA A 197 -3.69 -6.25 2.25
C ALA A 197 -2.54 -5.41 1.65
N VAL A 198 -1.82 -4.67 2.50
CA VAL A 198 -0.68 -3.83 2.08
C VAL A 198 0.49 -4.68 1.59
N ILE A 199 0.81 -5.79 2.28
CA ILE A 199 1.86 -6.73 1.83
C ILE A 199 1.45 -7.38 0.49
N ALA A 200 0.20 -7.79 0.32
CA ALA A 200 -0.28 -8.36 -0.94
C ALA A 200 -0.20 -7.34 -2.10
N PHE A 201 -0.60 -6.10 -1.86
CA PHE A 201 -0.42 -4.99 -2.79
C PHE A 201 1.07 -4.82 -3.15
N ALA A 202 1.95 -4.75 -2.15
CA ALA A 202 3.38 -4.55 -2.33
C ALA A 202 4.03 -5.66 -3.16
N VAL A 203 3.72 -6.92 -2.86
CA VAL A 203 4.20 -8.09 -3.61
C VAL A 203 3.74 -8.04 -5.07
N ALA A 204 2.47 -7.69 -5.31
CA ALA A 204 1.97 -7.53 -6.69
C ALA A 204 2.75 -6.46 -7.47
N TRP A 205 3.10 -5.34 -6.84
CA TRP A 205 3.93 -4.29 -7.45
C TRP A 205 5.38 -4.71 -7.69
N LEU A 206 6.00 -5.44 -6.75
CA LEU A 206 7.36 -5.97 -6.94
C LEU A 206 7.43 -6.94 -8.12
N VAL A 207 6.42 -7.80 -8.28
CA VAL A 207 6.31 -8.72 -9.42
C VAL A 207 6.03 -7.96 -10.72
N ASN A 208 5.15 -6.95 -10.69
CA ASN A 208 4.87 -6.10 -11.85
C ASN A 208 6.08 -5.23 -12.25
N GLY A 209 6.95 -4.88 -11.30
CA GLY A 209 8.24 -4.24 -11.51
C GLY A 209 9.37 -5.20 -11.87
N GLN A 210 9.09 -6.49 -12.07
CA GLN A 210 10.09 -7.52 -12.34
C GLN A 210 11.26 -7.48 -11.35
N ALA A 211 11.02 -7.19 -10.06
CA ALA A 211 12.04 -7.42 -9.03
C ALA A 211 12.28 -8.93 -8.88
N VAL A 212 11.19 -9.68 -8.95
CA VAL A 212 11.12 -11.15 -8.95
C VAL A 212 10.44 -11.59 -10.24
N LEU A 213 10.74 -12.78 -10.73
CA LEU A 213 10.20 -13.31 -12.00
C LEU A 213 10.50 -12.43 -13.24
N LYS A 214 11.77 -12.00 -13.37
CA LYS A 214 12.30 -11.27 -14.53
C LYS A 214 12.13 -12.07 -15.82
N ASP A 215 11.90 -11.38 -16.92
CA ASP A 215 11.95 -12.00 -18.24
C ASP A 215 13.40 -12.44 -18.56
N ALA A 216 13.55 -13.50 -19.34
CA ALA A 216 14.87 -13.91 -19.81
C ALA A 216 15.46 -12.79 -20.70
N PRO A 217 16.78 -12.56 -20.68
CA PRO A 217 17.42 -11.71 -21.67
C PRO A 217 16.97 -12.16 -23.05
N HIS A 218 16.48 -11.25 -23.89
CA HIS A 218 16.16 -11.60 -25.26
C HIS A 218 17.46 -12.12 -25.88
N ALA A 219 17.52 -13.42 -26.18
CA ALA A 219 18.57 -13.95 -27.02
C ALA A 219 18.51 -13.14 -28.31
N ARG A 220 19.56 -12.33 -28.56
CA ARG A 220 19.68 -11.59 -29.81
C ARG A 220 19.49 -12.63 -30.91
N ALA A 221 18.39 -12.54 -31.65
CA ALA A 221 18.25 -13.32 -32.86
C ALA A 221 19.44 -12.89 -33.72
N ASN A 222 20.45 -13.74 -33.80
CA ASN A 222 21.53 -13.60 -34.76
C ASN A 222 20.87 -13.73 -36.13
N VAL A 223 20.49 -12.59 -36.69
CA VAL A 223 20.26 -12.46 -38.12
C VAL A 223 21.66 -12.42 -38.73
N GLN A 224 22.14 -13.60 -39.10
CA GLN A 224 23.17 -13.77 -40.13
C GLN A 224 22.46 -13.91 -41.48
#